data_AF-A0A919B365-F1
#
_entry.id   AF-A0A919B365-F1
#
_cell.length_a   1.000
_cell.length_b   1.000
_cell.length_c   1.000
_cell.angle_alpha   90.00
_cell.angle_beta   90.00
_cell.angle_gamma   90.00
#
_symmetry.space_group_name_H-M   'P 1'
#
loop_
_entity.id
_entity.type
_entity.pdbx_description
1 polymer ?
#
loop_
_entity_poly.entity_id
_entity_poly.type
_entity_poly.pdbx_seq_one_letter_code
_entity_poly.pdbx_strand_id
1 'polypeptide(L)' 'MVSRRGSSGGPDPVALIEIDLYGDLMIAASSAVEERLSQDRIDEVLRVVRQPGRGEAAPEG' A
#
# COMPACT_ATOMS: atom_id res chain seq x y z
N MET A 1 -2.05 8.81 -26.09
CA MET A 1 -0.68 8.36 -25.81
C MET A 1 -0.09 9.30 -24.77
N VAL A 2 0.10 8.84 -23.53
CA VAL A 2 0.87 9.62 -22.55
C VAL A 2 2.30 9.70 -23.07
N SER A 3 2.74 10.93 -23.33
CA SER A 3 4.10 11.20 -23.77
C SER A 3 5.04 10.90 -22.61
N ARG A 4 5.68 9.73 -22.63
CA ARG A 4 6.87 9.45 -21.82
C ARG A 4 8.02 10.31 -22.36
N ARG A 5 7.97 11.61 -22.10
CA ARG A 5 9.21 12.39 -21.98
C ARG A 5 9.84 11.88 -20.69
N GLY A 6 10.68 10.87 -20.81
CA GLY A 6 11.66 10.60 -19.77
C GLY A 6 12.39 11.91 -19.51
N SER A 7 12.26 12.43 -18.29
CA SER A 7 13.12 13.52 -17.85
C SER A 7 14.56 13.06 -18.08
N SER A 8 15.34 13.82 -18.82
CA SER A 8 16.72 13.48 -19.19
C SER A 8 17.71 13.63 -18.03
N GLY A 9 17.22 13.74 -16.79
CA GLY A 9 17.97 13.68 -15.55
C GLY A 9 17.26 12.67 -14.65
N GLY A 10 18.03 11.97 -13.81
CA GLY A 10 17.55 10.88 -12.97
C GLY A 10 16.39 11.25 -12.01
N PRO A 11 16.04 10.35 -11.09
CA PRO A 11 14.99 10.60 -10.11
C PRO A 11 15.23 11.91 -9.37
N ASP A 12 14.17 12.67 -9.10
CA ASP A 12 14.23 13.91 -8.32
C ASP A 12 14.74 13.60 -6.90
N PRO A 13 15.87 14.18 -6.47
CA PRO A 13 16.44 13.91 -5.15
C PRO A 13 15.49 14.29 -4.01
N VAL A 14 14.62 15.29 -4.19
CA VAL A 14 13.63 15.65 -3.16
C VAL A 14 12.59 14.54 -3.03
N ALA A 15 12.03 14.08 -4.16
CA ALA A 15 11.09 12.96 -4.17
C ALA A 15 11.68 11.68 -3.55
N LEU A 16 12.97 11.40 -3.75
CA LEU A 16 13.62 10.25 -3.12
C LEU A 16 13.67 10.36 -1.59
N ILE A 17 14.02 11.53 -1.06
CA ILE A 17 14.04 11.77 0.39
C ILE A 17 12.62 11.66 0.97
N GLU A 18 11.62 12.16 0.25
CA GLU A 18 10.22 12.05 0.67
C GLU A 18 9.76 10.59 0.72
N ILE A 19 10.13 9.76 -0.26
CA ILE A 19 9.81 8.33 -0.26
C ILE A 19 10.40 7.63 0.97
N ASP A 20 11.67 7.89 1.28
CA ASP A 20 12.32 7.30 2.45
C ASP A 20 11.61 7.71 3.75
N LEU A 21 11.30 9.01 3.90
CA LEU A 21 10.57 9.52 5.06
C LEU A 21 9.17 8.90 5.20
N TYR A 22 8.40 8.83 4.11
CA TYR A 22 7.05 8.23 4.15
C TYR A 22 7.09 6.72 4.38
N GLY A 23 8.13 6.03 3.92
CA GLY A 23 8.37 4.62 4.21
C GLY A 23 8.50 4.35 5.71
N ASP A 24 9.34 5.14 6.39
CA ASP A 24 9.53 5.03 7.85
C ASP A 24 8.23 5.32 8.61
N LEU A 25 7.46 6.33 8.19
CA LEU A 25 6.17 6.66 8.80
C LEU A 25 5.13 5.55 8.62
N MET A 26 5.08 4.88 7.46
CA MET A 26 4.18 3.74 7.24
C MET A 26 4.50 2.57 8.17
N ILE A 27 5.79 2.26 8.36
CA ILE A 27 6.23 1.20 9.27
C ILE A 27 5.87 1.54 10.72
N ALA A 28 6.17 2.77 11.15
CA ALA A 28 5.82 3.27 12.48
C ALA A 28 4.30 3.20 12.71
N ALA A 29 3.49 3.64 11.75
CA ALA A 29 2.04 3.58 11.82
C ALA A 29 1.52 2.13 11.89
N SER A 30 2.08 1.21 11.10
CA SER A 30 1.68 -0.21 11.11
C SER A 30 2.01 -0.94 12.43
N SER A 31 2.99 -0.43 13.16
CA SER A 31 3.46 -0.94 14.45
C SER A 31 2.82 -0.25 15.65
N ALA A 32 2.14 0.88 15.44
CA ALA A 32 1.43 1.59 16.49
C ALA A 32 0.27 0.72 17.02
N VAL A 33 -0.07 0.91 18.30
CA VAL A 33 -1.11 0.13 19.03
C VAL A 33 -2.52 0.62 18.69
N GLU A 34 -2.67 1.36 17.60
CA GLU A 34 -3.97 1.83 17.13
C GLU A 34 -4.79 0.67 16.55
N GLU A 35 -6.12 0.81 16.58
CA GLU A 35 -7.00 -0.21 16.03
C GLU A 35 -6.77 -0.34 14.50
N ARG A 36 -6.39 -1.53 14.07
CA ARG A 36 -6.24 -1.83 12.64
C ARG A 36 -7.60 -1.75 11.97
N LEU A 37 -7.62 -1.18 10.76
CA LEU A 37 -8.81 -1.22 9.92
C LEU A 37 -9.28 -2.67 9.72
N SER A 38 -10.60 -2.88 9.73
CA SER A 38 -11.16 -4.17 9.34
C SER A 38 -10.83 -4.49 7.88
N GLN A 39 -10.81 -5.77 7.54
CA GLN A 39 -10.54 -6.21 6.17
C GLN A 39 -11.55 -5.64 5.17
N ASP A 40 -12.84 -5.55 5.54
CA ASP A 40 -13.88 -4.90 4.73
C ASP A 40 -13.54 -3.44 4.42
N ARG A 41 -13.08 -2.70 5.44
CA ARG A 41 -12.72 -1.29 5.29
C ARG A 41 -11.46 -1.09 4.47
N ILE A 42 -10.49 -2.01 4.58
CA ILE A 42 -9.29 -2.01 3.74
C ILE A 42 -9.68 -2.23 2.27
N ASP A 43 -10.55 -3.21 1.99
CA ASP A 43 -11.02 -3.49 0.63
C ASP A 43 -11.77 -2.28 0.03
N GLU A 44 -12.59 -1.60 0.84
CA GLU A 44 -13.30 -0.37 0.45
C GLU A 44 -12.32 0.75 0.06
N VAL A 45 -11.32 1.02 0.91
CA VAL A 45 -10.31 2.07 0.68
C VAL A 45 -9.47 1.75 -0.57
N LEU A 46 -9.05 0.50 -0.72
CA LEU A 46 -8.27 0.04 -1.86
C LEU A 46 -9.12 -0.18 -3.12
N ARG A 47 -10.44 -0.07 -3.02
CA ARG A 47 -11.41 -0.36 -4.09
C ARG A 47 -11.20 -1.76 -4.68
N VAL A 48 -10.86 -2.72 -3.83
CA VAL A 48 -10.63 -4.11 -4.21
C VAL A 48 -11.99 -4.81 -4.29
N VAL A 49 -12.30 -5.37 -5.46
CA VAL A 49 -13.43 -6.30 -5.59
C VAL A 49 -13.00 -7.63 -5.01
N ARG A 50 -13.65 -8.10 -3.93
CA ARG A 50 -13.40 -9.42 -3.37
C ARG A 50 -13.65 -10.48 -4.43
N GLN A 51 -12.60 -11.25 -4.74
CA GLN A 51 -12.76 -12.44 -5.56
C GLN A 51 -13.35 -13.55 -4.69
N PRO A 52 -14.51 -14.14 -5.05
CA PRO A 52 -15.06 -15.27 -4.31
C PRO A 52 -14.09 -16.46 -4.46
N GLY A 53 -13.49 -16.92 -3.35
CA GLY A 53 -12.72 -18.18 -3.32
C GLY A 53 -11.38 -18.19 -2.59
N ARG A 54 -10.89 -17.08 -2.03
CA ARG A 54 -9.57 -17.05 -1.33
C ARG A 54 -9.65 -17.04 0.21
N GLY A 55 -10.84 -17.11 0.79
CA GLY A 55 -11.05 -16.88 2.24
C GLY A 55 -11.33 -18.12 3.09
N GLU A 56 -11.47 -19.31 2.50
CA GLU A 56 -11.83 -20.52 3.25
C GLU A 56 -10.73 -21.58 3.07
N ALA A 57 -9.61 -21.38 3.75
CA ALA A 57 -8.76 -22.50 4.12
C ALA A 57 -9.45 -23.21 5.29
N ALA A 58 -9.87 -24.45 5.06
CA ALA A 58 -10.58 -25.30 6.01
C ALA A 58 -9.83 -25.45 7.35
N PRO A 59 -10.52 -25.69 8.46
CA PRO A 59 -9.85 -26.12 9.68
C PRO A 59 -9.21 -27.50 9.44
N GLU A 60 -7.88 -27.55 9.44
CA GLU A 60 -7.11 -28.78 9.58
C GLU A 60 -7.46 -29.38 10.95
N GLY A 61 -8.00 -30.60 10.94
CA GLY A 61 -8.49 -31.32 12.12
C GLY A 61 -7.41 -31.89 13.03
#